data_AF-A0A7V9Q9T8-F1
#
_entry.id   AF-A0A7V9Q9T8-F1
#
_cell.length_a   1.000
_cell.length_b   1.000
_cell.length_c   1.000
_cell.angle_alpha   90.00
_cell.angle_beta   90.00
_cell.angle_gamma   90.00
#
_symmetry.space_group_name_H-M   'P 1'
#
loop_
_entity.id
_entity.type
_entity.pdbx_description
1 polymer ?
#
loop_
_entity_poly.entity_id
_entity_poly.type
_entity_poly.pdbx_seq_one_letter_code
_entity_poly.pdbx_strand_id
1 'polypeptide(L)'
;MSRRFPVDANAGLHAGTGEYAIILNPDVALAPDHLAILAARLDGDPRIGATRSERFHSRGDDAACMSSAWAVRVRGTSQSRPRY
;
A
#
# COMPACT_ATOMS: atom_id res chain seq x y z
N MET A 1 -2.74 18.76 -4.28
CA MET A 1 -2.89 17.35 -4.71
C MET A 1 -3.22 17.36 -6.20
N SER A 2 -2.36 16.80 -7.06
CA SER A 2 -2.58 16.83 -8.51
C SER A 2 -3.69 15.84 -8.90
N ARG A 3 -4.52 16.18 -9.89
CA ARG A 3 -5.59 15.30 -10.40
C ARG A 3 -5.07 13.97 -10.99
N ARG A 4 -3.75 13.86 -11.22
CA ARG A 4 -3.09 12.70 -11.83
C ARG A 4 -2.79 11.58 -10.83
N PHE A 5 -2.68 11.86 -9.53
CA PHE A 5 -2.32 10.84 -8.54
C PHE A 5 -3.18 9.56 -8.61
N PRO A 6 -4.53 9.62 -8.70
CA PRO A 6 -5.34 8.40 -8.84
C PRO A 6 -5.13 7.68 -10.17
N VAL A 7 -4.88 8.43 -11.26
CA VAL A 7 -4.65 7.87 -12.60
C VAL A 7 -3.34 7.11 -12.63
N ASP A 8 -2.28 7.71 -12.10
CA ASP A 8 -0.93 7.13 -12.09
C ASP A 8 -0.87 5.91 -11.14
N ALA A 9 -1.55 5.97 -9.99
CA ALA A 9 -1.69 4.83 -9.08
C ALA A 9 -2.41 3.65 -9.76
N ASN A 10 -3.51 3.90 -10.48
CA ASN A 10 -4.23 2.84 -11.21
C ASN A 10 -3.38 2.25 -12.33
N ALA A 11 -2.63 3.08 -13.08
CA ALA A 11 -1.73 2.60 -14.11
C ALA A 11 -0.64 1.68 -13.53
N GLY A 12 -0.04 2.06 -12.40
CA GLY A 12 0.94 1.24 -11.69
C GLY A 12 0.36 -0.09 -11.20
N LEU A 13 -0.85 -0.06 -10.62
CA LEU A 13 -1.55 -1.28 -10.19
C LEU A 13 -1.85 -2.23 -11.35
N HIS A 14 -2.22 -1.70 -12.53
CA HIS A 14 -2.48 -2.51 -13.72
C HIS A 14 -1.21 -3.11 -14.33
N ALA A 15 -0.08 -2.40 -14.26
CA ALA A 15 1.20 -2.90 -14.76
C ALA A 15 1.87 -3.90 -13.78
N GLY A 16 1.52 -3.83 -12.49
CA GLY A 16 2.08 -4.68 -11.44
C GLY A 16 1.66 -6.15 -11.55
N THR A 17 2.58 -7.05 -11.20
CA THR A 17 2.35 -8.51 -11.21
C THR A 17 2.41 -9.13 -9.82
N GLY A 18 2.68 -8.34 -8.78
CA GLY A 18 2.78 -8.77 -7.39
C GLY A 18 1.44 -9.17 -6.79
N GLU A 19 1.49 -9.99 -5.74
CA GLU A 19 0.30 -10.37 -4.95
C GLU A 19 -0.19 -9.23 -4.07
N TYR A 20 0.74 -8.39 -3.62
CA TYR A 20 0.48 -7.18 -2.84
C TYR A 20 0.85 -5.95 -3.66
N ALA A 21 0.12 -4.87 -3.46
CA ALA A 21 0.50 -3.55 -3.95
C ALA A 21 0.48 -2.55 -2.81
N ILE A 22 1.42 -1.60 -2.85
CA ILE A 22 1.52 -0.49 -1.91
C ILE A 22 1.60 0.83 -2.67
N ILE A 23 0.77 1.80 -2.29
CA ILE A 23 0.88 3.17 -2.81
C ILE A 23 1.72 3.99 -1.84
N LEU A 24 2.82 4.53 -2.32
CA LEU A 24 3.78 5.34 -1.57
C LEU A 24 3.91 6.71 -2.22
N ASN A 25 3.98 7.78 -1.43
CA ASN A 25 4.52 9.02 -1.94
C ASN A 25 6.04 8.87 -2.15
N PRO A 26 6.60 9.61 -3.13
CA PRO A 26 8.02 9.50 -3.49
C PRO A 26 9.00 9.95 -2.40
N ASP A 27 8.49 10.59 -1.36
CA ASP A 27 9.23 11.24 -0.30
C ASP A 27 9.23 10.39 1.01
N VAL A 28 8.62 9.19 0.96
CA VAL A 28 8.56 8.26 2.08
C VAL A 28 9.78 7.33 2.11
N ALA A 29 10.44 7.28 3.26
CA ALA A 29 11.34 6.18 3.62
C ALA A 29 10.57 5.11 4.41
N LEU A 30 10.80 3.84 4.09
CA LEU A 30 10.25 2.70 4.83
C LEU A 30 11.29 2.14 5.78
N ALA A 31 10.84 1.64 6.93
CA ALA A 31 11.67 0.77 7.75
C ALA A 31 12.02 -0.52 6.96
N PRO A 32 13.20 -1.12 7.17
CA PRO A 32 13.64 -2.28 6.38
C PRO A 32 12.68 -3.47 6.39
N ASP A 33 12.00 -3.69 7.51
CA ASP A 33 11.06 -4.79 7.77
C ASP A 33 9.59 -4.44 7.48
N HIS A 34 9.33 -3.20 7.05
CA HIS A 34 7.98 -2.66 6.98
C HIS A 34 7.06 -3.46 6.05
N LEU A 35 7.55 -3.81 4.86
CA LEU A 35 6.78 -4.58 3.88
C LEU A 35 6.50 -6.00 4.36
N ALA A 36 7.43 -6.62 5.08
CA ALA A 36 7.27 -7.95 5.64
C ALA A 36 6.17 -7.98 6.72
N ILE A 37 6.12 -6.96 7.57
CA ILE A 37 5.06 -6.82 8.59
C ILE A 37 3.68 -6.70 7.93
N LEU A 38 3.56 -5.88 6.88
CA LEU A 38 2.28 -5.69 6.19
C LEU A 38 1.82 -6.96 5.46
N ALA A 39 2.74 -7.65 4.79
CA ALA A 39 2.44 -8.92 4.15
C ALA A 39 1.99 -9.97 5.18
N ALA A 40 2.75 -10.14 6.26
CA ALA A 40 2.40 -11.07 7.34
C ALA A 40 1.02 -10.79 7.96
N ARG A 41 0.63 -9.51 8.08
CA ARG A 41 -0.70 -9.13 8.56
C ARG A 41 -1.81 -9.54 7.59
N LEU A 42 -1.61 -9.36 6.29
CA LEU A 42 -2.57 -9.77 5.26
C LEU A 42 -2.63 -11.30 5.14
N ASP A 43 -1.49 -11.99 5.27
CA ASP A 43 -1.38 -13.45 5.27
C ASP A 43 -2.05 -14.09 6.50
N GLY A 44 -1.91 -13.48 7.67
CA GLY A 44 -2.47 -13.99 8.91
C GLY A 44 -4.00 -13.95 8.99
N ASP A 45 -4.68 -13.14 8.17
CA ASP A 45 -6.14 -13.10 8.11
C ASP A 45 -6.64 -12.82 6.67
N PRO A 46 -7.10 -13.85 5.94
CA PRO A 46 -7.61 -13.71 4.56
C PRO A 46 -8.81 -12.77 4.42
N ARG A 47 -9.49 -12.40 5.51
CA ARG A 47 -10.61 -11.45 5.48
C ARG A 47 -10.15 -10.00 5.37
N ILE A 48 -8.87 -9.72 5.65
CA ILE A 48 -8.30 -8.39 5.53
C ILE A 48 -7.97 -8.10 4.07
N GLY A 49 -8.75 -7.22 3.44
CA GLY A 49 -8.51 -6.78 2.06
C GLY A 49 -7.39 -5.74 1.92
N ALA A 50 -7.18 -4.92 2.95
CA ALA A 50 -6.16 -3.88 2.97
C ALA A 50 -5.68 -3.60 4.39
N THR A 51 -4.43 -3.14 4.51
CA THR A 51 -3.82 -2.72 5.77
C THR A 51 -3.07 -1.41 5.59
N ARG A 52 -2.91 -0.67 6.69
CA ARG A 52 -2.18 0.59 6.75
C ARG A 52 -1.24 0.54 7.95
N SER A 53 -0.07 1.14 7.80
CA SER A 53 0.87 1.35 8.89
C SER A 53 0.70 2.70 9.56
N GLU A 54 1.01 2.76 10.85
CA GLU A 54 1.23 4.01 11.55
C GLU A 54 2.49 4.71 11.01
N ARG A 55 2.47 6.05 11.07
CA ARG A 55 3.47 6.90 10.44
C ARG A 55 4.13 7.77 11.50
N PHE A 56 5.46 7.76 11.53
CA PHE A 56 6.25 8.64 12.39
C PHE A 56 6.86 9.78 11.59
N HIS A 57 6.95 10.96 12.21
CA HIS A 57 7.68 12.10 11.65
C HIS A 57 9.13 12.03 12.09
N SER A 58 10.05 12.13 11.15
CA SER A 58 11.43 12.45 11.48
C SER A 58 11.52 13.95 11.79
N ARG A 59 11.96 14.30 12.99
CA ARG A 59 12.19 15.68 13.35
C ARG A 59 13.60 16.09 12.94
N GLY A 60 13.76 16.58 11.69
CA GLY A 60 15.00 17.20 11.20
C GLY A 60 16.19 16.24 11.05
N ASP A 61 16.96 16.42 9.98
CA ASP A 61 18.23 15.76 9.61
C ASP A 61 18.21 14.30 9.12
N ASP A 62 17.16 13.51 9.36
CA ASP A 62 16.98 12.21 8.70
C ASP A 62 15.64 12.20 7.94
N ALA A 63 15.65 11.96 6.64
CA ALA A 63 14.48 12.15 5.77
C ALA A 63 13.28 11.24 6.10
N ALA A 64 12.22 11.77 6.69
CA ALA A 64 10.87 11.20 6.64
C ALA A 64 9.86 12.24 6.16
N CYS A 65 9.43 12.06 4.91
CA CYS A 65 8.42 12.88 4.29
C CYS A 65 7.13 12.07 4.00
N MET A 66 6.05 12.80 3.74
CA MET A 66 4.66 12.57 4.17
C MET A 66 3.75 11.81 3.19
N SER A 67 3.49 10.51 3.44
CA SER A 67 2.20 9.88 3.11
C SER A 67 1.84 8.62 3.87
N SER A 68 0.52 8.38 3.95
CA SER A 68 -0.08 7.08 4.22
C SER A 68 0.33 6.07 3.15
N ALA A 69 1.00 5.00 3.55
CA ALA A 69 1.18 3.83 2.73
C ALA A 69 -0.03 2.89 2.91
N TRP A 70 -0.73 2.59 1.82
CA TRP A 70 -1.84 1.64 1.82
C TRP A 70 -1.39 0.38 1.09
N ALA A 71 -1.46 -0.77 1.77
CA ALA A 71 -1.18 -2.06 1.17
C ALA A 71 -2.47 -2.84 0.95
N VAL A 72 -2.63 -3.42 -0.24
CA VAL A 72 -3.80 -4.21 -0.63
C VAL A 72 -3.35 -5.55 -1.21
N ARG A 73 -4.09 -6.62 -0.94
CA ARG A 73 -3.92 -7.90 -1.63
C ARG A 73 -4.67 -7.86 -2.97
N VAL A 74 -3.95 -8.02 -4.08
CA VAL A 74 -4.45 -7.92 -5.45
C VAL A 74 -4.87 -9.29 -6.00
N ARG A 75 -4.33 -10.39 -5.49
CA ARG A 75 -4.66 -11.76 -5.91
C ARG A 75 -5.12 -12.59 -4.72
N GLY A 76 -6.16 -13.42 -4.90
CA GLY A 76 -6.70 -14.29 -3.84
C GLY A 76 -8.02 -13.83 -3.22
N THR A 77 -8.56 -12.66 -3.59
CA THR A 77 -9.94 -12.32 -3.25
C THR A 77 -10.87 -12.97 -4.27
N SER A 78 -11.51 -14.08 -3.86
CA SER A 78 -12.82 -14.44 -4.41
C SER A 78 -13.80 -13.35 -3.99
N GLN A 79 -13.75 -12.19 -4.65
CA GLN A 79 -14.84 -11.24 -4.62
C GLN A 79 -15.88 -11.76 -5.61
N SER A 80 -16.88 -12.46 -5.08
CA SER A 80 -18.14 -12.64 -5.77
C SER A 80 -18.67 -11.26 -6.14
N ARG A 81 -18.56 -10.91 -7.42
CA ARG A 81 -19.14 -9.68 -7.99
C ARG A 81 -20.62 -9.62 -7.62
N PRO A 82 -21.13 -8.54 -7.00
CA PRO A 82 -22.56 -8.32 -7.02
C PRO A 82 -22.95 -8.09 -8.48
N ARG A 83 -23.84 -8.94 -8.98
CA ARG A 83 -24.55 -8.67 -10.24
C ARG A 83 -25.50 -7.53 -9.95
N TYR A 84 -25.28 -6.39 -10.59
CA TYR A 84 -26.32 -5.38 -10.77
C TYR A 84 -27.23 -5.79 -11.91
#